data_AF-A0A7W8UQF9-F1
#
_entry.id   AF-A0A7W8UQF9-F1
#
_cell.length_a   1.000
_cell.length_b   1.000
_cell.length_c   1.000
_cell.angle_alpha   90.00
_cell.angle_beta   90.00
_cell.angle_gamma   90.00
#
_symmetry.space_group_name_H-M   'P 1'
#
loop_
_entity.id
_entity.type
_entity.pdbx_description
1 polymer ?
#
loop_
_entity_poly.entity_id
_entity_poly.type
_entity_poly.pdbx_seq_one_letter_code
_entity_poly.pdbx_strand_id
1 'polypeptide(L)'
;MRSDLAPHPLNAKCRYVLTASLCISAITILELERGILDVQRRDAAQGARLRAWLENKVRPAFAGRILPVDDAIATRCAHLHIPDPRNEVDALLAATALVLGLTVVTRNVRDFEGAGVVVLDLWQG
;
A
#
# COMPACT_ATOMS: atom_id res chain seq x y z
N MET A 1 14.80 -3.34 -52.28
CA MET A 1 15.49 -3.94 -51.12
C MET A 1 14.67 -3.58 -49.89
N ARG A 2 14.06 -4.59 -49.28
CA ARG A 2 13.20 -4.52 -48.10
C ARG A 2 14.00 -4.05 -46.88
N SER A 3 13.37 -3.26 -46.02
CA SER A 3 13.07 -3.59 -44.60
C SER A 3 12.68 -2.27 -43.91
N ASP A 4 11.39 -2.07 -43.64
CA ASP A 4 10.78 -2.48 -42.37
C ASP A 4 11.51 -1.88 -41.16
N LEU A 5 11.18 -0.63 -40.82
CA LEU A 5 11.26 -0.19 -39.43
C LEU A 5 9.92 -0.54 -38.78
N ALA A 6 10.02 -1.53 -37.90
CA ALA A 6 8.99 -2.13 -37.08
C ALA A 6 8.18 -1.08 -36.26
N PRO A 7 7.00 -1.46 -35.75
CA PRO A 7 5.95 -0.53 -35.36
C PRO A 7 6.30 0.25 -34.10
N HIS A 8 5.76 1.47 -33.98
CA HIS A 8 5.63 2.16 -32.70
C HIS A 8 4.89 1.25 -31.71
N PRO A 9 5.48 0.87 -30.55
CA PRO A 9 4.73 0.17 -29.54
C PRO A 9 3.85 1.18 -28.81
N LEU A 10 2.56 1.03 -29.11
CA LEU A 10 1.39 1.47 -28.37
C LEU A 10 1.56 1.34 -26.84
N ASN A 11 1.11 2.40 -26.17
CA ASN A 11 0.75 2.53 -24.76
C ASN A 11 0.35 1.22 -24.05
N ALA A 12 1.17 0.79 -23.10
CA ALA A 12 0.80 0.09 -21.85
C ALA A 12 2.09 -0.19 -21.04
N LYS A 13 2.44 0.69 -20.09
CA LYS A 13 3.66 0.53 -19.28
C LYS A 13 3.32 0.04 -17.88
N CYS A 14 3.22 -1.28 -17.71
CA CYS A 14 3.23 -1.91 -16.41
C CYS A 14 4.66 -1.79 -15.81
N ARG A 15 4.83 -1.01 -14.74
CA ARG A 15 6.12 -0.93 -14.02
C ARG A 15 6.24 -2.14 -13.10
N TYR A 16 7.10 -3.08 -13.45
CA TYR A 16 7.44 -4.18 -12.56
C TYR A 16 8.18 -3.65 -11.32
N VAL A 17 7.70 -4.00 -10.13
CA VAL A 17 8.40 -3.80 -8.87
C VAL A 17 8.73 -5.18 -8.32
N LEU A 18 9.98 -5.40 -7.90
CA LEU A 18 10.37 -6.66 -7.31
C LEU A 18 9.65 -6.84 -5.97
N THR A 19 8.97 -7.97 -5.76
CA THR A 19 8.26 -8.23 -4.50
C THR A 19 9.18 -8.15 -3.28
N ALA A 20 10.46 -8.49 -3.44
CA ALA A 20 11.47 -8.40 -2.39
C ALA A 20 11.78 -6.95 -1.95
N SER A 21 11.53 -5.96 -2.81
CA SER A 21 11.72 -4.54 -2.47
C SER A 21 10.47 -3.87 -1.90
N LEU A 22 9.36 -4.60 -1.76
CA LEU A 22 8.12 -4.09 -1.17
C LEU A 22 8.11 -4.31 0.34
N CYS A 23 7.36 -3.48 1.04
CA CYS A 23 7.04 -3.64 2.46
C CYS A 23 5.57 -3.26 2.66
N ILE A 24 4.99 -3.65 3.79
CA ILE A 24 3.64 -3.23 4.18
C ILE A 24 3.68 -2.67 5.60
N SER A 25 2.83 -1.68 5.88
CA SER A 25 2.67 -1.18 7.24
C SER A 25 1.89 -2.19 8.09
N ALA A 26 2.17 -2.24 9.39
CA ALA A 26 1.32 -2.91 10.37
C ALA A 26 -0.13 -2.37 10.34
N ILE A 27 -0.32 -1.11 9.92
CA ILE A 27 -1.65 -0.54 9.71
C ILE A 27 -2.38 -1.22 8.56
N THR A 28 -1.71 -1.57 7.46
CA THR A 28 -2.30 -2.36 6.38
C THR A 28 -2.72 -3.75 6.86
N ILE A 29 -1.94 -4.38 7.77
CA ILE A 29 -2.34 -5.64 8.41
C ILE A 29 -3.62 -5.46 9.24
N LEU A 30 -3.73 -4.37 10.01
CA LEU A 30 -4.93 -4.04 10.76
C LEU A 30 -6.15 -3.92 9.84
N GLU A 31 -6.02 -3.21 8.71
CA GLU A 31 -7.12 -3.05 7.76
C GLU A 31 -7.57 -4.38 7.15
N LEU A 32 -6.62 -5.23 6.75
CA LEU A 32 -6.92 -6.56 6.23
C LEU A 32 -7.63 -7.42 7.27
N GLU A 33 -7.11 -7.46 8.50
CA GLU A 33 -7.71 -8.22 9.60
C GLU A 33 -9.14 -7.74 9.90
N ARG A 34 -9.36 -6.42 9.96
CA ARG A 34 -10.69 -5.83 10.17
C ARG A 34 -11.66 -6.23 9.06
N GLY A 35 -11.23 -6.17 7.80
CA GLY A 35 -12.02 -6.58 6.66
C GLY A 35 -12.39 -8.07 6.71
N ILE A 36 -11.45 -8.92 7.08
CA ILE A 36 -11.68 -10.36 7.26
C ILE A 36 -12.71 -10.61 8.36
N LEU A 37 -12.58 -9.96 9.52
CA LEU A 37 -13.50 -10.13 10.64
C LEU A 37 -14.93 -9.70 10.27
N ASP A 38 -15.09 -8.58 9.57
CA ASP A 38 -16.42 -8.11 9.18
C ASP A 38 -17.07 -8.98 8.09
N VAL A 39 -16.28 -9.57 7.18
CA VAL A 39 -16.77 -10.60 6.25
C VAL A 39 -17.14 -11.87 7.01
N GLN A 40 -16.27 -12.36 7.90
CA GLN A 40 -16.47 -13.60 8.65
C GLN A 40 -17.74 -13.56 9.52
N ARG A 41 -18.10 -12.38 10.03
CA ARG A 41 -19.36 -12.15 10.75
C ARG A 41 -20.61 -12.40 9.88
N ARG A 42 -20.51 -12.16 8.58
CA ARG A 42 -21.62 -12.25 7.61
C ARG A 42 -21.59 -13.55 6.80
N ASP A 43 -20.41 -14.07 6.51
CA ASP A 43 -20.14 -15.32 5.80
C ASP A 43 -18.87 -15.98 6.38
N ALA A 44 -19.08 -16.98 7.23
CA ALA A 44 -17.98 -17.67 7.91
C ALA A 44 -17.06 -18.43 6.93
N ALA A 45 -17.60 -18.98 5.85
CA ALA A 45 -16.82 -19.74 4.87
C ALA A 45 -15.94 -18.81 4.05
N GLN A 46 -16.47 -17.67 3.60
CA GLN A 46 -15.68 -16.66 2.91
C GLN A 46 -14.63 -16.04 3.83
N GLY A 47 -15.00 -15.72 5.08
CA GLY A 47 -14.08 -15.21 6.09
C GLY A 47 -12.90 -16.15 6.34
N ALA A 48 -13.16 -17.46 6.46
CA ALA A 48 -12.11 -18.48 6.62
C ALA A 48 -11.14 -18.54 5.43
N ARG A 49 -11.64 -18.39 4.19
CA ARG A 49 -10.79 -18.33 2.99
C ARG A 49 -9.88 -17.09 3.01
N LEU A 50 -10.41 -15.93 3.37
CA LEU A 50 -9.61 -14.69 3.45
C LEU A 50 -8.59 -14.74 4.59
N ARG A 51 -8.96 -15.34 5.73
CA ARG A 51 -8.03 -15.60 6.84
C ARG A 51 -6.88 -16.50 6.41
N ALA A 52 -7.20 -17.62 5.74
CA ALA A 52 -6.18 -18.52 5.20
C ALA A 52 -5.26 -17.82 4.18
N TRP A 53 -5.79 -16.87 3.39
CA TRP A 53 -4.97 -16.05 2.49
C TRP A 53 -4.04 -15.10 3.24
N LEU A 54 -4.53 -14.37 4.26
CA LEU A 54 -3.68 -13.49 5.06
C LEU A 54 -2.55 -14.27 5.74
N GLU A 55 -2.87 -15.38 6.39
CA GLU A 55 -1.91 -16.17 7.17
C GLU A 55 -0.92 -16.95 6.29
N ASN A 56 -1.37 -17.55 5.19
CA ASN A 56 -0.51 -18.44 4.40
C ASN A 56 0.12 -17.78 3.18
N LYS A 57 -0.29 -16.56 2.80
CA LYS A 57 0.24 -15.84 1.63
C LYS A 57 0.80 -14.48 2.00
N VAL A 58 0.00 -13.60 2.59
CA VAL A 58 0.42 -12.20 2.84
C VAL A 58 1.51 -12.12 3.90
N ARG A 59 1.28 -12.66 5.11
CA ARG A 59 2.28 -12.58 6.19
C ARG A 59 3.62 -13.23 5.81
N PRO A 60 3.66 -14.43 5.20
CA PRO A 60 4.93 -15.02 4.75
C PRO A 60 5.61 -14.20 3.66
N ALA A 61 4.84 -13.65 2.70
CA ALA A 61 5.41 -12.83 1.61
C ALA A 61 6.04 -11.52 2.09
N PHE A 62 5.68 -11.03 3.28
CA PHE A 62 6.23 -9.81 3.88
C PHE A 62 6.93 -10.05 5.23
N ALA A 63 7.32 -11.30 5.54
CA ALA A 63 8.06 -11.60 6.76
C ALA A 63 9.35 -10.76 6.85
N GLY A 64 9.57 -10.12 8.01
CA GLY A 64 10.67 -9.17 8.22
C GLY A 64 10.51 -7.82 7.52
N ARG A 65 9.39 -7.58 6.82
CA ARG A 65 9.08 -6.35 6.06
C ARG A 65 7.67 -5.81 6.37
N ILE A 66 7.13 -6.18 7.53
CA ILE A 66 5.95 -5.54 8.12
C ILE A 66 6.46 -4.42 9.03
N LEU A 67 6.19 -3.16 8.64
CA LEU A 67 6.75 -1.99 9.31
C LEU A 67 5.89 -1.61 10.52
N PRO A 68 6.46 -1.56 11.75
CA PRO A 68 5.73 -1.11 12.93
C PRO A 68 5.46 0.40 12.87
N VAL A 69 4.53 0.86 13.70
CA VAL A 69 4.36 2.29 14.01
C VAL A 69 5.05 2.57 15.33
N ASP A 70 6.12 3.36 15.29
CA ASP A 70 6.88 3.81 16.45
C ASP A 70 6.55 5.28 16.80
N ASP A 71 7.27 5.85 17.77
CA ASP A 71 7.06 7.22 18.25
C ASP A 71 7.37 8.28 17.16
N ALA A 72 8.37 8.03 16.31
CA ALA A 72 8.71 8.92 15.22
C ALA A 72 7.60 8.96 14.16
N ILE A 73 7.06 7.80 13.78
CA ILE A 73 5.93 7.68 12.86
C ILE A 73 4.67 8.32 13.47
N ALA A 74 4.37 8.03 14.74
CA ALA A 74 3.20 8.60 15.41
C ALA A 74 3.28 10.13 15.50
N THR A 75 4.45 10.67 15.85
CA THR A 75 4.69 12.12 15.90
C THR A 75 4.54 12.75 14.51
N ARG A 76 5.11 12.12 13.47
CA ARG A 76 4.95 12.60 12.09
C ARG A 76 3.50 12.57 11.63
N CYS A 77 2.74 11.54 12.02
CA CYS A 77 1.31 11.43 11.74
C CYS A 77 0.56 12.65 12.31
N ALA A 78 0.77 12.98 13.59
CA ALA A 78 0.12 14.11 14.23
C ALA A 78 0.33 15.43 13.47
N HIS A 79 1.52 15.67 12.92
CA HIS A 79 1.79 16.85 12.10
C HIS A 79 1.00 16.88 10.78
N LEU A 80 0.68 15.73 10.19
CA LEU A 80 -0.09 15.65 8.94
C LEU A 80 -1.57 16.01 9.11
N HIS A 81 -2.08 16.08 10.34
CA HIS A 81 -3.45 16.52 10.65
C HIS A 81 -3.59 18.05 10.79
N ILE A 82 -2.50 18.80 10.64
CA ILE A 82 -2.50 20.27 10.83
C ILE A 82 -2.12 20.95 9.51
N PRO A 83 -2.86 21.99 9.06
CA PRO A 83 -4.01 22.61 9.73
C PRO A 83 -5.32 21.81 9.62
N ASP A 84 -5.44 20.95 8.60
CA ASP A 84 -6.67 20.23 8.30
C ASP A 84 -6.55 18.74 8.65
N PRO A 85 -7.50 18.17 9.41
CA PRO A 85 -7.49 16.76 9.75
C PRO A 85 -7.54 15.86 8.51
N ARG A 86 -6.64 14.88 8.47
CA ARG A 86 -6.65 13.79 7.49
C ARG A 86 -7.34 12.55 8.03
N ASN A 87 -7.61 11.59 7.15
CA ASN A 87 -7.92 10.23 7.58
C ASN A 87 -6.73 9.65 8.36
N GLU A 88 -6.98 9.10 9.54
CA GLU A 88 -5.94 8.57 10.43
C GLU A 88 -5.09 7.47 9.77
N VAL A 89 -5.73 6.56 9.02
CA VAL A 89 -5.02 5.46 8.36
C VAL A 89 -4.11 6.00 7.26
N ASP A 90 -4.63 6.88 6.40
CA ASP A 90 -3.84 7.47 5.32
C ASP A 90 -2.69 8.32 5.88
N ALA A 91 -2.94 9.05 6.96
CA ALA A 91 -1.93 9.84 7.67
C ALA A 91 -0.83 8.94 8.27
N LEU A 92 -1.17 7.81 8.89
CA LEU A 92 -0.20 6.85 9.41
C LEU A 92 0.62 6.19 8.29
N LEU A 93 -0.01 5.84 7.17
CA LEU A 93 0.69 5.30 6.00
C LEU A 93 1.65 6.34 5.40
N ALA A 94 1.20 7.59 5.27
CA ALA A 94 2.01 8.70 4.80
C ALA A 94 3.19 8.99 5.74
N ALA A 95 2.94 9.04 7.05
CA ALA A 95 3.97 9.25 8.07
C ALA A 95 5.02 8.14 8.06
N THR A 96 4.59 6.88 7.93
CA THR A 96 5.49 5.73 7.80
C THR A 96 6.42 5.92 6.61
N ALA A 97 5.87 6.28 5.46
CA ALA A 97 6.66 6.49 4.24
C ALA A 97 7.64 7.66 4.37
N LEU A 98 7.22 8.78 4.98
CA LEU A 98 8.08 9.95 5.17
C LEU A 98 9.23 9.68 6.13
N VAL A 99 8.97 9.03 7.28
CA VAL A 99 9.99 8.75 8.29
C VAL A 99 11.05 7.77 7.76
N LEU A 100 10.62 6.78 6.96
CA LEU A 100 11.50 5.72 6.45
C LEU A 100 12.05 6.00 5.04
N GLY A 101 11.72 7.14 4.44
CA GLY A 101 12.17 7.51 3.08
C GLY A 101 11.64 6.59 1.98
N LEU A 102 10.40 6.11 2.12
CA LEU A 102 9.75 5.16 1.21
C LEU A 102 8.78 5.86 0.24
N THR A 103 8.46 5.16 -0.84
CA THR A 103 7.39 5.53 -1.78
C THR A 103 6.11 4.78 -1.42
N VAL A 104 4.98 5.49 -1.34
CA VAL A 104 3.67 4.86 -1.18
C VAL A 104 3.20 4.31 -2.52
N VAL A 105 2.94 3.01 -2.58
CA VAL A 105 2.33 2.37 -3.77
C VAL A 105 0.83 2.23 -3.53
N THR A 106 0.03 2.99 -4.27
CA THR A 106 -1.44 2.97 -4.11
C THR A 106 -2.15 3.35 -5.39
N ARG A 107 -3.38 2.87 -5.55
CA ARG A 107 -4.31 3.32 -6.59
C ARG A 107 -5.06 4.59 -6.21
N ASN A 108 -5.10 4.95 -4.93
CA ASN A 108 -5.83 6.12 -4.44
C ASN A 108 -4.88 7.28 -4.20
N VAL A 109 -4.29 7.82 -5.27
CA VAL A 109 -3.31 8.90 -5.18
C VAL A 109 -3.85 10.12 -4.43
N ARG A 110 -5.15 10.41 -4.59
CA ARG A 110 -5.85 11.55 -3.99
C ARG A 110 -5.78 11.57 -2.47
N ASP A 111 -5.77 10.41 -1.81
CA ASP A 111 -5.76 10.31 -0.34
C ASP A 111 -4.43 10.83 0.26
N PHE A 112 -3.39 10.89 -0.58
CA PHE A 112 -2.04 11.33 -0.21
C PHE A 112 -1.70 12.75 -0.73
N GLU A 113 -2.63 13.43 -1.41
CA GLU A 113 -2.42 14.79 -1.89
C GLU A 113 -2.12 15.75 -0.73
N GLY A 114 -1.08 16.57 -0.89
CA GLY A 114 -0.62 17.50 0.14
C GLY A 114 0.06 16.85 1.36
N ALA A 115 0.20 15.52 1.43
CA ALA A 115 0.90 14.85 2.53
C ALA A 115 2.43 14.92 2.39
N GLY A 116 2.94 15.34 1.23
CA GLY A 116 4.37 15.48 0.93
C GLY A 116 5.09 14.16 0.65
N VAL A 117 4.36 13.05 0.53
CA VAL A 117 4.92 11.72 0.25
C VAL A 117 5.08 11.50 -1.25
N VAL A 118 6.06 10.70 -1.65
CA VAL A 118 6.16 10.23 -3.03
C VAL A 118 5.15 9.10 -3.23
N VAL A 119 4.29 9.22 -4.23
CA VAL A 119 3.25 8.23 -4.55
C VAL A 119 3.53 7.62 -5.92
N LEU A 120 3.41 6.29 -6.00
CA LEU A 120 3.46 5.53 -7.23
C LEU A 120 2.12 4.82 -7.45
N ASP A 121 1.40 5.21 -8.50
CA ASP A 121 0.25 4.47 -8.99
C ASP A 121 0.69 3.44 -10.04
N LEU A 122 0.48 2.16 -9.74
CA LEU A 122 0.79 1.06 -10.67
C LEU A 122 -0.39 0.69 -11.59
N TRP A 123 -1.54 1.32 -11.39
CA TRP A 123 -2.76 1.11 -12.18
C TRP A 123 -3.03 2.22 -13.19
N GLN A 124 -2.44 3.40 -13.00
CA GLN A 124 -2.44 4.43 -14.04
C GLN A 124 -1.48 4.05 -15.17
N GLY A 125 -2.10 3.61 -16.27
CA GLY A 125 -1.53 3.47 -17.60
C GLY A 125 -2.45 4.15 -18.61
#